data_AF-A0A0M3HN13-F1
#
_entry.id   AF-A0A0M3HN13-F1
#
_cell.length_a   1.000
_cell.length_b   1.000
_cell.length_c   1.000
_cell.angle_alpha   90.00
_cell.angle_beta   90.00
_cell.angle_gamma   90.00
#
_symmetry.space_group_name_H-M   'P 1'
#
loop_
_entity.id
_entity.type
_entity.pdbx_description
1 polymer ?
#
loop_
_entity_poly.entity_id
_entity_poly.type
_entity_poly.pdbx_seq_one_letter_code
_entity_poly.pdbx_strand_id
1 'polypeptide(L)'
;MCTYELSFLPPSPPGFLSLSFLPYKPYLLKANQILVTYASARKPCGKNEVWTECTGCELKCGQDENTPCALMCRPPSCECSPGRGMRRTHDGKCVPVSECPRKMPRREAEKCTKPNEQWTKCGGCEGTCAQKIVPCTRECKPPRCECIASAGFVRDAQGNCIKFEDCPK
;
A
#
# COMPACT_ATOMS: atom_id res chain seq x y z
N MET A 1 26.20 38.45 -2.83
CA MET A 1 26.39 39.91 -2.69
C MET A 1 25.57 40.55 -3.79
N CYS A 2 24.79 41.60 -3.48
CA CYS A 2 23.52 41.97 -4.16
C CYS A 2 22.37 41.05 -3.68
N THR A 3 21.17 41.50 -3.33
CA THR A 3 20.34 42.65 -3.74
C THR A 3 19.36 43.06 -2.63
N TYR A 4 19.22 44.38 -2.43
CA TYR A 4 18.15 45.21 -1.84
C TYR A 4 17.09 44.58 -0.90
N GLU A 5 17.14 44.99 0.37
CA GLU A 5 16.05 45.00 1.36
C GLU A 5 15.06 46.13 1.02
N LEU A 6 13.76 45.84 1.01
CA LEU A 6 12.68 46.84 0.98
C LEU A 6 11.60 46.39 1.96
N SER A 7 11.62 47.01 3.14
CA SER A 7 10.71 46.73 4.26
C SER A 7 9.67 47.85 4.41
N PHE A 8 8.40 47.43 4.51
CA PHE A 8 7.23 47.98 5.24
C PHE A 8 6.87 49.49 5.20
N LEU A 9 5.62 49.81 4.82
CA LEU A 9 4.49 50.20 5.71
C LEU A 9 3.22 50.59 4.91
N PRO A 10 2.00 50.49 5.50
CA PRO A 10 0.71 50.63 4.81
C PRO A 10 0.15 52.07 4.81
N PRO A 11 -0.75 52.44 3.87
CA PRO A 11 -1.54 53.66 3.98
C PRO A 11 -2.86 53.43 4.75
N SER A 12 -3.14 54.34 5.68
CA SER A 12 -4.38 54.50 6.46
C SER A 12 -5.47 55.27 5.65
N PRO A 13 -6.73 55.39 6.15
CA PRO A 13 -7.95 55.35 5.34
C PRO A 13 -8.50 56.73 4.93
N PRO A 14 -9.51 56.77 4.03
CA PRO A 14 -10.41 57.91 3.95
C PRO A 14 -11.87 57.55 4.30
N GLY A 15 -12.52 58.49 5.00
CA GLY A 15 -13.85 58.96 4.58
C GLY A 15 -15.06 58.46 5.37
N PHE A 16 -15.50 59.29 6.32
CA PHE A 16 -16.83 59.27 6.93
C PHE A 16 -17.92 59.59 5.88
N LEU A 17 -18.99 58.79 5.84
CA LEU A 17 -20.26 59.18 5.22
C LEU A 17 -21.33 59.29 6.32
N SER A 18 -21.85 60.51 6.45
CA SER A 18 -22.99 60.88 7.29
C SER A 18 -24.24 60.17 6.81
N LEU A 19 -24.81 59.28 7.63
CA LEU A 19 -26.15 58.75 7.45
C LEU A 19 -27.02 59.27 8.58
N SER A 20 -28.00 60.07 8.17
CA SER A 20 -29.08 60.64 8.96
C SER A 20 -29.77 59.61 9.87
N PHE A 21 -29.87 59.96 11.15
CA PHE A 21 -30.61 59.24 12.18
C PHE A 21 -32.10 59.15 11.84
N LEU A 22 -32.59 57.93 11.59
CA LEU A 22 -34.01 57.60 11.76
C LEU A 22 -34.17 56.81 13.07
N PRO A 23 -35.18 57.09 13.90
CA PRO A 23 -35.34 56.46 15.20
C PRO A 23 -35.85 55.02 15.02
N TYR A 24 -34.93 54.05 14.96
CA TYR A 24 -35.31 52.64 15.00
C TYR A 24 -35.70 52.26 16.43
N LYS A 25 -37.01 52.05 16.60
CA LYS A 25 -37.65 51.45 17.79
C LYS A 25 -36.88 50.21 18.26
N PRO A 26 -36.59 50.06 19.57
CA PRO A 26 -35.97 48.85 20.08
C PRO A 26 -37.04 47.74 20.14
N TYR A 27 -37.13 46.94 19.08
CA TYR A 27 -37.77 45.63 19.19
C TYR A 27 -36.78 44.69 19.88
N LEU A 28 -37.03 44.43 21.17
CA LEU A 28 -36.38 43.37 21.94
C LEU A 28 -36.74 42.01 21.33
N LEU A 29 -35.98 41.59 20.32
CA LEU A 29 -35.95 40.19 19.90
C LEU A 29 -35.24 39.41 21.01
N LYS A 30 -36.02 38.70 21.84
CA LYS A 30 -35.50 37.61 22.66
C LYS A 30 -34.97 36.53 21.72
N ALA A 31 -33.73 36.69 21.26
CA ALA A 31 -32.99 35.65 20.59
C ALA A 31 -32.67 34.58 21.66
N ASN A 32 -33.56 33.61 21.79
CA ASN A 32 -33.23 32.37 22.47
C ASN A 32 -32.21 31.64 21.58
N GLN A 33 -30.93 32.01 21.74
CA GLN A 33 -29.82 31.33 21.07
C GLN A 33 -29.74 29.93 21.65
N ILE A 34 -30.48 29.00 21.05
CA ILE A 34 -30.20 27.59 21.16
C ILE A 34 -28.86 27.40 20.44
N LEU A 35 -27.77 27.43 21.21
CA LEU A 35 -26.46 26.95 20.78
C LEU A 35 -26.62 25.46 20.47
N VAL A 36 -27.00 25.15 19.23
CA VAL A 36 -26.91 23.79 18.71
C VAL A 36 -25.41 23.52 18.53
N THR A 37 -24.79 23.03 19.59
CA THR A 37 -23.46 22.44 19.52
C THR A 37 -23.62 21.18 18.66
N TYR A 38 -23.29 21.28 17.38
CA TYR A 38 -23.08 20.12 16.51
C TYR A 38 -21.85 19.39 17.04
N ALA A 39 -22.03 18.59 18.09
CA ALA A 39 -21.06 17.59 18.49
C ALA A 39 -20.98 16.59 17.33
N SER A 40 -19.98 16.77 16.47
CA SER A 40 -19.59 15.75 15.50
C SER A 40 -19.21 14.51 16.29
N ALA A 41 -20.16 13.58 16.43
CA ALA A 41 -19.95 12.32 17.11
C ALA A 41 -18.97 11.50 16.27
N ARG A 42 -17.67 11.71 16.50
CA ARG A 42 -16.61 10.89 15.92
C ARG A 42 -16.87 9.46 16.36
N LYS A 43 -17.00 8.54 15.41
CA LYS A 43 -17.13 7.12 15.74
C LYS A 43 -15.90 6.71 16.55
N PRO A 44 -16.06 6.04 17.69
CA PRO A 44 -14.93 5.54 18.44
C PRO A 44 -14.15 4.58 17.55
N CYS A 45 -12.81 4.69 17.58
CA CYS A 45 -11.96 3.79 16.81
C CYS A 45 -12.01 2.36 17.33
N GLY A 46 -11.72 1.41 16.46
CA GLY A 46 -11.62 0.01 16.82
C GLY A 46 -10.41 -0.27 17.71
N LYS A 47 -10.32 -1.53 18.18
CA LYS A 47 -9.19 -1.98 18.98
C LYS A 47 -7.86 -1.73 18.24
N ASN A 48 -6.88 -1.19 18.95
CA ASN A 48 -5.53 -0.86 18.47
C ASN A 48 -5.43 0.26 17.41
N GLU A 49 -6.55 0.89 17.05
CA GLU A 49 -6.56 2.05 16.15
C GLU A 49 -6.52 3.36 16.94
N VAL A 50 -5.99 4.42 16.34
CA VAL A 50 -6.00 5.77 16.93
C VAL A 50 -6.52 6.76 15.91
N TRP A 51 -7.44 7.63 16.34
CA TRP A 51 -7.93 8.72 15.50
C TRP A 51 -6.80 9.72 15.23
N THR A 52 -6.60 10.07 13.96
CA THR A 52 -5.67 11.11 13.54
C THR A 52 -6.33 12.03 12.51
N GLU A 53 -5.97 13.31 12.52
CA GLU A 53 -6.39 14.28 11.50
C GLU A 53 -5.56 14.18 10.21
N CYS A 54 -4.42 13.49 10.28
CA CYS A 54 -3.53 13.22 9.15
C CYS A 54 -3.20 11.72 9.17
N THR A 55 -3.93 10.94 8.39
CA THR A 55 -3.71 9.49 8.33
C THR A 55 -2.52 9.19 7.41
N GLY A 56 -1.58 8.38 7.86
CA GLY A 56 -0.43 7.94 7.08
C GLY A 56 -0.70 6.68 6.26
N CYS A 57 0.37 5.91 6.03
CA CYS A 57 0.26 4.58 5.42
C CYS A 57 0.12 3.50 6.48
N GLU A 58 -0.89 2.67 6.33
CA GLU A 58 -1.02 1.42 7.07
C GLU A 58 -0.38 0.27 6.29
N LEU A 59 0.18 -0.71 6.98
CA LEU A 59 0.72 -1.93 6.37
C LEU A 59 -0.15 -3.14 6.72
N LYS A 60 -0.34 -4.02 5.74
CA LYS A 60 -1.00 -5.30 5.96
C LYS A 60 -0.04 -6.31 6.59
N CYS A 61 -0.59 -7.34 7.25
CA CYS A 61 0.18 -8.52 7.62
C CYS A 61 0.85 -9.12 6.36
N GLY A 62 2.12 -9.56 6.46
CA GLY A 62 2.88 -10.13 5.34
C GLY A 62 3.48 -9.11 4.35
N GLN A 63 3.15 -7.83 4.48
CA GLN A 63 3.71 -6.75 3.66
C GLN A 63 5.09 -6.30 4.19
N ASP A 64 6.02 -6.01 3.28
CA ASP A 64 7.38 -5.60 3.63
C ASP A 64 7.42 -4.23 4.35
N GLU A 65 8.33 -4.08 5.31
CA GLU A 65 8.52 -2.83 6.07
C GLU A 65 9.00 -1.67 5.20
N ASN A 66 9.69 -1.96 4.11
CA ASN A 66 10.22 -0.95 3.20
C ASN A 66 9.21 -0.56 2.11
N THR A 67 7.93 -0.91 2.27
CA THR A 67 6.89 -0.45 1.32
C THR A 67 6.90 1.08 1.28
N PRO A 68 7.08 1.70 0.10
CA PRO A 68 7.07 3.15 -0.03
C PRO A 68 5.76 3.76 0.48
N CYS A 69 5.88 4.79 1.30
CA CYS A 69 4.77 5.62 1.74
C CYS A 69 5.03 7.06 1.31
N ALA A 70 4.09 7.66 0.59
CA ALA A 70 4.16 9.08 0.30
C ALA A 70 4.01 9.88 1.60
N LEU A 71 4.86 10.89 1.80
CA LEU A 71 4.82 11.81 2.94
C LEU A 71 3.69 12.84 2.76
N MET A 72 2.46 12.34 2.57
CA MET A 72 1.26 13.15 2.40
C MET A 72 0.15 12.65 3.32
N CYS A 73 -0.57 13.58 3.92
CA CYS A 73 -1.72 13.26 4.77
C CYS A 73 -2.86 12.70 3.92
N ARG A 74 -3.37 11.54 4.34
CA ARG A 74 -4.69 11.05 3.91
C ARG A 74 -5.78 11.66 4.81
N PRO A 75 -7.06 11.61 4.39
CA PRO A 75 -8.16 12.15 5.18
C PRO A 75 -8.18 11.63 6.63
N PRO A 76 -8.68 12.43 7.58
CA PRO A 76 -8.81 12.03 8.98
C PRO A 76 -9.51 10.68 9.14
N SER A 77 -8.88 9.74 9.85
CA SER A 77 -9.48 8.43 10.11
C SER A 77 -8.86 7.74 11.34
N CYS A 78 -9.40 6.58 11.69
CA CYS A 78 -8.79 5.67 12.65
C CYS A 78 -7.60 4.94 12.00
N GLU A 79 -6.39 5.21 12.48
CA GLU A 79 -5.14 4.70 11.92
C GLU A 79 -4.59 3.51 12.71
N CYS A 80 -4.27 2.45 11.97
CA CYS A 80 -3.48 1.30 12.38
C CYS A 80 -2.00 1.48 12.02
N SER A 81 -1.29 2.24 12.87
CA SER A 81 0.06 2.73 12.55
C SER A 81 1.14 1.63 12.59
N PRO A 82 1.89 1.41 11.49
CA PRO A 82 3.02 0.48 11.45
C PRO A 82 4.14 0.87 12.41
N GLY A 83 4.33 2.18 12.65
CA GLY A 83 5.33 2.69 13.60
C GLY A 83 5.06 2.28 15.05
N ARG A 84 3.84 1.83 15.36
CA ARG A 84 3.47 1.24 16.67
C ARG A 84 3.50 -0.29 16.66
N GLY A 85 4.12 -0.91 15.66
CA GLY A 85 4.17 -2.36 15.52
C GLY A 85 2.79 -2.99 15.24
N MET A 86 1.88 -2.24 14.61
CA MET A 86 0.55 -2.70 14.25
C MET A 86 0.44 -3.04 12.76
N ARG A 87 -0.44 -3.97 12.42
CA ARG A 87 -0.73 -4.41 11.05
C ARG A 87 -2.21 -4.63 10.85
N ARG A 88 -2.68 -4.37 9.63
CA ARG A 88 -4.03 -4.71 9.19
C ARG A 88 -4.09 -6.18 8.75
N THR A 89 -5.06 -6.92 9.28
CA THR A 89 -5.42 -8.24 8.74
C THR A 89 -6.20 -8.08 7.43
N HIS A 90 -6.39 -9.20 6.70
CA HIS A 90 -7.25 -9.20 5.51
C HIS A 90 -8.71 -8.82 5.82
N ASP A 91 -9.17 -9.16 7.02
CA ASP A 91 -10.53 -8.82 7.52
C ASP A 91 -10.64 -7.38 8.05
N GLY A 92 -9.59 -6.57 7.86
CA GLY A 92 -9.58 -5.17 8.27
C GLY A 92 -9.33 -4.92 9.75
N LYS A 93 -8.95 -5.93 10.56
CA LYS A 93 -8.64 -5.73 11.99
C LYS A 93 -7.23 -5.18 12.18
N CYS A 94 -7.04 -4.31 13.16
CA CYS A 94 -5.71 -3.82 13.56
C CYS A 94 -5.15 -4.68 14.70
N VAL A 95 -4.05 -5.40 14.43
CA VAL A 95 -3.43 -6.35 15.38
C VAL A 95 -1.92 -6.07 15.50
N PRO A 96 -1.27 -6.40 16.61
CA PRO A 96 0.18 -6.36 16.69
C PRO A 96 0.82 -7.33 15.67
N VAL A 97 2.01 -7.01 15.18
CA VAL A 97 2.75 -7.85 14.21
C VAL A 97 2.86 -9.31 14.66
N SER A 98 2.98 -9.56 15.96
CA SER A 98 3.06 -10.91 16.56
C SER A 98 1.77 -11.74 16.41
N GLU A 99 0.62 -11.08 16.31
CA GLU A 99 -0.71 -11.68 16.10
C GLU A 99 -1.07 -11.81 14.61
N CYS A 100 -0.23 -11.29 13.71
CA CYS A 100 -0.39 -11.63 12.30
C CYS A 100 -0.31 -13.16 12.14
N PRO A 101 -1.17 -13.76 11.30
CA PRO A 101 -1.06 -15.18 11.02
C PRO A 101 0.38 -15.44 10.55
N ARG A 102 1.11 -16.30 11.29
CA ARG A 102 2.52 -16.66 11.05
C ARG A 102 2.78 -17.25 9.67
N LYS A 103 1.72 -17.42 8.89
CA LYS A 103 1.69 -17.76 7.49
C LYS A 103 0.52 -16.98 6.90
N MET A 104 0.72 -15.72 6.49
CA MET A 104 0.26 -15.49 5.14
C MET A 104 1.13 -16.44 4.32
N PRO A 105 0.56 -17.37 3.55
CA PRO A 105 1.36 -17.93 2.51
C PRO A 105 1.84 -16.71 1.71
N ARG A 106 3.14 -16.36 1.85
CA ARG A 106 3.95 -16.28 0.63
C ARG A 106 3.43 -17.46 -0.13
N ARG A 107 2.67 -17.17 -1.19
CA ARG A 107 1.88 -18.09 -2.00
C ARG A 107 2.49 -19.48 -1.94
N GLU A 108 1.76 -20.55 -2.17
CA GLU A 108 2.37 -21.83 -2.54
C GLU A 108 3.32 -21.77 -3.78
N ALA A 109 4.03 -20.67 -4.05
CA ALA A 109 5.42 -20.69 -4.44
C ALA A 109 6.11 -21.91 -3.81
N GLU A 110 6.75 -22.66 -4.71
CA GLU A 110 7.91 -23.49 -4.41
C GLU A 110 7.64 -24.95 -4.08
N LYS A 111 6.48 -25.52 -4.44
CA LYS A 111 6.40 -26.99 -4.57
C LYS A 111 5.86 -27.43 -5.93
N CYS A 112 6.78 -27.91 -6.76
CA CYS A 112 6.41 -28.60 -7.98
C CYS A 112 5.83 -29.97 -7.65
N THR A 113 4.74 -30.32 -8.32
CA THR A 113 4.04 -31.60 -8.13
C THR A 113 4.76 -32.74 -8.86
N LYS A 114 5.40 -32.44 -9.99
CA LYS A 114 6.15 -33.40 -10.78
C LYS A 114 7.60 -33.51 -10.26
N PRO A 115 8.20 -34.72 -10.29
CA PRO A 115 9.59 -34.91 -9.91
C PRO A 115 10.53 -34.14 -10.85
N ASN A 116 11.69 -33.76 -10.34
CA ASN A 116 12.78 -33.08 -11.06
C ASN A 116 12.43 -31.70 -11.65
N GLU A 117 11.24 -31.17 -11.39
CA GLU A 117 10.91 -29.78 -11.72
C GLU A 117 11.30 -28.85 -10.57
N GLN A 118 11.82 -27.68 -10.93
CA GLN A 118 12.18 -26.63 -9.99
C GLN A 118 11.31 -25.39 -10.24
N TRP A 119 10.80 -24.78 -9.17
CA TRP A 119 10.08 -23.53 -9.28
C TRP A 119 11.04 -22.40 -9.61
N THR A 120 10.75 -21.63 -10.66
CA THR A 120 11.49 -20.42 -11.03
C THR A 120 10.56 -19.22 -11.12
N LYS A 121 11.08 -18.05 -10.74
CA LYS A 121 10.39 -16.76 -10.90
C LYS A 121 10.50 -16.20 -12.31
N CYS A 122 11.53 -16.63 -13.05
CA CYS A 122 11.79 -16.25 -14.43
C CYS A 122 11.85 -17.54 -15.24
N GLY A 123 10.76 -17.89 -15.91
CA GLY A 123 10.70 -19.12 -16.68
C GLY A 123 11.59 -19.03 -17.92
N GLY A 124 12.37 -20.07 -18.17
CA GLY A 124 13.20 -20.26 -19.34
C GLY A 124 12.60 -21.26 -20.33
N CYS A 125 13.49 -21.88 -21.10
CA CYS A 125 13.17 -22.86 -22.13
C CYS A 125 13.77 -24.20 -21.76
N GLU A 126 12.94 -25.23 -21.88
CA GLU A 126 13.25 -26.57 -21.42
C GLU A 126 13.82 -27.37 -22.59
N GLY A 127 14.83 -28.18 -22.29
CA GLY A 127 15.39 -29.13 -23.24
C GLY A 127 14.46 -30.31 -23.48
N THR A 128 14.71 -31.04 -24.56
CA THR A 128 14.11 -32.34 -24.85
C THR A 128 15.21 -33.40 -25.00
N CYS A 129 14.83 -34.68 -25.04
CA CYS A 129 15.79 -35.75 -25.33
C CYS A 129 16.51 -35.59 -26.69
N ALA A 130 15.89 -34.92 -27.67
CA ALA A 130 16.55 -34.61 -28.94
C ALA A 130 17.53 -33.43 -28.84
N GLN A 131 17.25 -32.48 -27.93
CA GLN A 131 18.03 -31.27 -27.79
C GLN A 131 18.06 -30.78 -26.33
N LYS A 132 19.19 -31.02 -25.65
CA LYS A 132 19.37 -30.66 -24.24
C LYS A 132 19.22 -29.17 -23.97
N ILE A 133 19.81 -28.32 -24.80
CA ILE A 133 19.75 -26.86 -24.65
C ILE A 133 19.03 -26.27 -25.86
N VAL A 134 17.83 -25.75 -25.63
CA VAL A 134 17.05 -25.06 -26.68
C VAL A 134 17.38 -23.56 -26.63
N PRO A 135 17.87 -22.97 -27.73
CA PRO A 135 18.09 -21.53 -27.81
C PRO A 135 16.76 -20.80 -27.61
N CYS A 136 16.75 -19.81 -26.72
CA CYS A 136 15.63 -18.90 -26.62
C CYS A 136 16.03 -17.52 -26.11
N THR A 137 15.08 -16.58 -26.18
CA THR A 137 15.29 -15.21 -25.73
C THR A 137 15.59 -15.18 -24.23
N ARG A 138 16.32 -14.15 -23.79
CA ARG A 138 16.56 -13.89 -22.36
C ARG A 138 15.35 -13.28 -21.65
N GLU A 139 14.23 -13.18 -22.35
CA GLU A 139 12.98 -12.70 -21.79
C GLU A 139 12.42 -13.74 -20.82
N CYS A 140 12.09 -13.30 -19.61
CA CYS A 140 11.49 -14.18 -18.60
C CYS A 140 10.07 -14.56 -19.01
N LYS A 141 9.82 -15.86 -19.13
CA LYS A 141 8.45 -16.40 -19.11
C LYS A 141 7.87 -16.24 -17.70
N PRO A 142 6.53 -16.31 -17.55
CA PRO A 142 5.89 -16.25 -16.24
C PRO A 142 6.46 -17.27 -15.24
N PRO A 143 6.40 -16.98 -13.92
CA PRO A 143 6.80 -17.92 -12.88
C PRO A 143 6.10 -19.27 -13.03
N ARG A 144 6.87 -20.35 -13.05
CA ARG A 144 6.36 -21.73 -13.24
C ARG A 144 7.32 -22.77 -12.68
N CYS A 145 6.85 -24.01 -12.57
CA CYS A 145 7.71 -25.17 -12.43
C CYS A 145 8.37 -25.50 -13.76
N GLU A 146 9.68 -25.69 -13.73
CA GLU A 146 10.49 -25.84 -14.93
C GLU A 146 11.50 -26.98 -14.79
N CYS A 147 11.69 -27.70 -15.89
CA CYS A 147 12.70 -28.72 -16.06
C CYS A 147 14.03 -28.07 -16.46
N ILE A 148 14.95 -27.95 -15.50
CA ILE A 148 16.15 -27.11 -15.63
C ILE A 148 17.21 -27.81 -16.49
N ALA A 149 17.33 -27.37 -17.74
CA ALA A 149 18.27 -27.91 -18.71
C ALA A 149 19.75 -27.75 -18.32
N SER A 150 20.08 -26.64 -17.66
CA SER A 150 21.42 -26.38 -17.12
C SER A 150 21.80 -27.31 -15.96
N ALA A 151 20.81 -27.88 -15.26
CA ALA A 151 21.01 -28.90 -14.23
C ALA A 151 21.02 -30.33 -14.81
N GLY A 152 20.95 -30.49 -16.13
CA GLY A 152 21.05 -31.78 -16.80
C GLY A 152 19.73 -32.49 -17.06
N PHE A 153 18.59 -31.82 -16.86
CA PHE A 153 17.27 -32.40 -17.07
C PHE A 153 16.63 -31.99 -18.40
N VAL A 154 15.81 -32.86 -18.96
CA VAL A 154 15.06 -32.61 -20.21
C VAL A 154 13.67 -33.20 -20.12
N ARG A 155 12.76 -32.72 -20.97
CA ARG A 155 11.44 -33.30 -21.13
C ARG A 155 11.48 -34.50 -22.09
N ASP A 156 10.89 -35.61 -21.66
CA ASP A 156 10.59 -36.76 -22.52
C ASP A 156 9.36 -36.49 -23.42
N ALA A 157 8.98 -37.47 -24.25
CA ALA A 157 7.82 -37.36 -25.14
C ALA A 157 6.47 -37.27 -24.39
N GLN A 158 6.43 -37.72 -23.12
CA GLN A 158 5.28 -37.68 -22.24
C GLN A 158 5.23 -36.37 -21.41
N GLY A 159 6.24 -35.51 -21.55
CA GLY A 159 6.38 -34.27 -20.82
C GLY A 159 6.88 -34.41 -19.38
N ASN A 160 7.48 -35.54 -19.00
CA ASN A 160 8.15 -35.73 -17.72
C ASN A 160 9.55 -35.13 -17.73
N CYS A 161 9.97 -34.57 -16.60
CA CYS A 161 11.33 -34.07 -16.43
C CYS A 161 12.25 -35.20 -15.96
N ILE A 162 13.14 -35.65 -16.83
CA ILE A 162 14.08 -36.75 -16.58
C ILE A 162 15.51 -36.29 -16.80
N LYS A 163 16.50 -37.04 -16.32
CA LYS A 163 17.90 -36.74 -16.67
C LYS A 163 18.10 -37.02 -18.15
N PHE A 164 18.96 -36.24 -18.80
CA PHE A 164 19.30 -36.46 -20.20
C PHE A 164 19.85 -37.87 -20.47
N GLU A 165 20.52 -38.47 -19.47
CA GLU A 165 21.06 -39.83 -19.54
C GLU A 165 19.98 -40.92 -19.55
N ASP A 166 18.78 -40.62 -19.04
CA ASP A 166 17.65 -41.55 -18.97
C ASP A 166 16.80 -41.52 -20.27
N CYS A 167 17.19 -40.74 -21.27
CA CYS A 167 16.49 -40.66 -22.54
C CYS A 167 16.59 -41.98 -23.33
N PRO A 168 15.50 -42.39 -24.02
CA PRO A 168 15.55 -43.55 -24.91
C PRO A 168 16.56 -43.31 -26.04
N LYS A 169 17.31 -44.37 -26.37
CA LYS A 169 18.29 -44.37 -27.47
C LYS A 169 17.64 -44.79 -28.79
#